data_AF-A0A9E1RSQ0-F1
#
_entry.id   AF-A0A9E1RSQ0-F1
#
_cell.length_a   1.000
_cell.length_b   1.000
_cell.length_c   1.000
_cell.angle_alpha   90.00
_cell.angle_beta   90.00
_cell.angle_gamma   90.00
#
_symmetry.space_group_name_H-M   'P 1'
#
loop_
_entity.id
_entity.type
_entity.pdbx_description
1 polymer ?
#
loop_
_entity_poly.entity_id
_entity_poly.type
_entity_poly.pdbx_seq_one_letter_code
_entity_poly.pdbx_strand_id
1 'polypeptide(L)'
;MTTQPNIVLIMADQMAAPFMAPWGGPAIAPAIDRLAAEGVVFESTYSNSPLCAPARFAMMAGQQNHKIGAYDNASELSSTVPTFAHHLRSAGYQTSLVGKMHFVGPDQLHGYEERLTTDIYPADFGWTPNWLDPDGRFDWWFHNLDSVTHAGVADATNQLDYDDEVGF
;
A
#
# COMPACT_ATOMS: atom_id res chain seq x y z
N MET A 1 -1.19 14.25 29.65
CA MET A 1 -1.04 13.47 28.40
C MET A 1 -2.18 12.47 28.38
N THR A 2 -2.88 12.31 27.25
CA THR A 2 -3.86 11.22 27.13
C THR A 2 -3.12 9.89 27.26
N THR A 3 -3.71 8.92 27.97
CA THR A 3 -3.08 7.59 28.16
C THR A 3 -3.11 6.75 26.89
N GLN A 4 -3.78 7.24 25.84
CA GLN A 4 -3.95 6.62 24.52
C GLN A 4 -3.79 7.73 23.45
N PRO A 5 -2.67 7.80 22.73
CA PRO A 5 -2.45 8.83 21.71
C PRO A 5 -3.16 8.46 20.41
N ASN A 6 -3.64 9.44 19.64
CA ASN A 6 -4.11 9.19 18.27
C ASN A 6 -2.95 8.75 17.36
N ILE A 7 -3.23 7.87 16.40
CA ILE A 7 -2.25 7.34 15.46
C ILE A 7 -2.71 7.70 14.05
N VAL A 8 -1.84 8.36 13.28
CA VAL A 8 -2.07 8.66 11.86
C VAL A 8 -0.96 7.99 11.06
N LEU A 9 -1.31 6.99 10.26
CA LEU A 9 -0.40 6.31 9.34
C LEU A 9 -0.54 6.93 7.95
N ILE A 10 0.48 7.65 7.49
CA ILE A 10 0.55 8.18 6.13
C ILE A 10 1.38 7.21 5.30
N MET A 11 0.81 6.70 4.21
CA MET A 11 1.45 5.72 3.34
C MET A 11 1.41 6.18 1.88
N ALA A 12 2.59 6.25 1.24
CA ALA A 12 2.72 6.45 -0.20
C ALA A 12 3.06 5.11 -0.89
N ASP A 13 2.60 4.93 -2.13
CA ASP A 13 2.93 3.76 -2.95
C ASP A 13 4.13 4.05 -3.85
N GLN A 14 5.01 3.06 -4.04
CA GLN A 14 6.19 3.12 -4.91
C GLN A 14 7.11 4.35 -4.66
N MET A 15 7.15 4.86 -3.43
CA MET A 15 8.04 5.97 -3.07
C MET A 15 9.48 5.47 -2.92
N ALA A 16 10.37 5.98 -3.77
CA ALA A 16 11.78 5.67 -3.70
C ALA A 16 12.49 6.61 -2.70
N ALA A 17 12.83 6.08 -1.52
CA ALA A 17 13.50 6.83 -0.46
C ALA A 17 14.74 7.63 -0.91
N PRO A 18 15.64 7.13 -1.78
CA PRO A 18 16.81 7.90 -2.22
C PRO A 18 16.50 9.21 -2.95
N PHE A 19 15.26 9.43 -3.40
CA PHE A 19 14.85 10.70 -4.01
C PHE A 19 14.37 11.75 -2.99
N MET A 20 14.12 11.35 -1.75
CA MET A 20 13.58 12.22 -0.71
C MET A 20 14.68 12.92 0.08
N ALA A 21 14.48 14.19 0.45
CA ALA A 21 15.50 15.00 1.13
C ALA A 21 16.00 14.40 2.47
N PRO A 22 15.18 13.73 3.31
CA PRO A 22 15.69 13.08 4.52
C PRO A 22 16.70 11.95 4.26
N TRP A 23 16.80 11.46 3.01
CA TRP A 23 17.79 10.48 2.57
C TRP A 23 18.80 11.07 1.57
N GLY A 24 18.91 12.40 1.48
CA GLY A 24 19.85 13.11 0.62
C GLY A 24 19.41 13.27 -0.84
N GLY A 25 18.15 12.99 -1.15
CA GLY A 25 17.59 13.13 -2.49
C GLY A 25 17.16 14.55 -2.87
N PRO A 26 16.85 14.81 -4.16
CA PRO A 26 16.57 16.14 -4.67
C PRO A 26 15.10 16.59 -4.58
N ALA A 27 14.19 15.75 -4.09
CA ALA A 27 12.76 16.09 -4.04
C ALA A 27 12.49 17.28 -3.10
N ILE A 28 11.61 18.18 -3.54
CA ILE A 28 11.16 19.33 -2.75
C ILE A 28 9.86 18.92 -2.05
N ALA A 29 9.92 18.56 -0.77
CA ALA A 29 8.79 18.02 -0.02
C ALA A 29 8.72 18.58 1.42
N PRO A 30 8.43 19.89 1.60
CA PRO A 30 8.59 20.57 2.89
C PRO A 30 7.78 19.97 4.05
N ALA A 31 6.63 19.36 3.76
CA ALA A 31 5.82 18.68 4.77
C ALA A 31 6.49 17.39 5.30
N ILE A 32 7.13 16.63 4.40
CA ILE A 32 7.87 15.41 4.75
C ILE A 32 9.16 15.79 5.47
N ASP A 33 9.84 16.84 5.02
CA ASP A 33 11.07 17.35 5.63
C ASP A 33 10.81 17.79 7.08
N ARG A 34 9.69 18.46 7.34
CA ARG A 34 9.26 18.81 8.70
C ARG A 34 8.97 17.57 9.55
N LEU A 35 8.24 16.58 9.03
CA LEU A 35 7.96 15.33 9.75
C LEU A 35 9.24 14.59 10.12
N ALA A 36 10.23 14.58 9.22
CA ALA A 36 11.54 13.98 9.47
C ALA A 36 12.33 14.73 10.56
N ALA A 37 12.31 16.07 10.54
CA ALA A 37 13.02 16.90 11.52
C ALA A 37 12.41 16.85 12.94
N GLU A 38 11.10 16.63 13.05
CA GLU A 38 10.38 16.54 14.33
C GLU A 38 10.24 15.09 14.84
N GLY A 39 10.65 14.11 14.04
CA GLY A 39 10.44 12.68 14.29
C GLY A 39 11.73 11.85 14.34
N VAL A 40 11.56 10.56 14.07
CA VAL A 40 12.67 9.60 13.96
C VAL A 40 12.69 9.06 12.54
N VAL A 41 13.84 9.20 11.86
CA VAL A 41 14.06 8.64 10.53
C VAL A 41 14.79 7.30 10.67
N PHE A 42 14.19 6.25 10.16
CA PHE A 42 14.86 4.95 10.02
C PHE A 42 15.55 4.90 8.66
N GLU A 43 16.87 5.11 8.64
CA GLU A 43 17.66 5.25 7.42
C GLU A 43 17.74 3.95 6.59
N SER A 44 17.59 2.79 7.23
CA SER A 44 17.67 1.46 6.62
C SER A 44 16.39 0.66 6.86
N THR A 45 15.34 0.99 6.10
CA THR A 45 14.07 0.27 6.10
C THR A 45 13.84 -0.40 4.75
N TYR A 46 13.32 -1.63 4.79
CA TYR A 46 13.13 -2.46 3.61
C TYR A 46 11.70 -2.98 3.58
N SER A 47 11.12 -3.01 2.38
CA SER A 47 9.83 -3.67 2.16
C SER A 47 9.98 -5.17 2.34
N ASN A 48 8.98 -5.82 2.94
CA ASN A 48 8.91 -7.28 3.04
C ASN A 48 8.81 -7.97 1.68
N SER A 49 8.24 -7.27 0.69
CA SER A 49 8.16 -7.73 -0.70
C SER A 49 8.16 -6.51 -1.64
N PRO A 50 8.85 -6.55 -2.79
CA PRO A 50 8.87 -5.45 -3.75
C PRO A 50 7.62 -5.43 -4.65
N LEU A 51 6.44 -5.70 -4.10
CA LEU A 51 5.16 -5.73 -4.82
C LEU A 51 3.99 -5.30 -3.93
N CYS A 52 2.99 -4.63 -4.52
CA CYS A 52 1.92 -3.93 -3.81
C CYS A 52 1.20 -4.75 -2.73
N ALA A 53 0.41 -5.76 -3.11
CA ALA A 53 -0.42 -6.51 -2.16
C ALA A 53 0.46 -7.30 -1.14
N PRO A 54 1.51 -8.02 -1.59
CA PRO A 54 2.40 -8.73 -0.67
C PRO A 54 3.10 -7.82 0.37
N ALA A 55 3.56 -6.62 -0.03
CA ALA A 55 4.18 -5.66 0.89
C ALA A 55 3.19 -5.19 1.96
N ARG A 56 1.97 -4.82 1.52
CA ARG A 56 0.92 -4.28 2.38
C ARG A 56 0.41 -5.32 3.37
N PHE A 57 0.23 -6.57 2.92
CA PHE A 57 -0.28 -7.63 3.78
C PHE A 57 0.75 -8.02 4.85
N ALA A 58 2.03 -8.13 4.47
CA ALA A 58 3.10 -8.42 5.41
C ALA A 58 3.26 -7.30 6.46
N MET A 59 3.20 -6.03 6.02
CA MET A 59 3.21 -4.87 6.91
C MET A 59 2.03 -4.89 7.88
N MET A 60 0.81 -5.13 7.37
CA MET A 60 -0.40 -5.13 8.19
C MET A 60 -0.43 -6.27 9.21
N ALA A 61 -0.06 -7.48 8.80
CA ALA A 61 -0.07 -8.66 9.64
C ALA A 61 1.15 -8.73 10.59
N GLY A 62 2.21 -7.96 10.33
CA GLY A 62 3.49 -8.08 11.04
C GLY A 62 4.14 -9.45 10.81
N GLN A 63 3.91 -10.07 9.66
CA GLN A 63 4.32 -11.44 9.35
C GLN A 63 4.97 -11.53 7.97
N GLN A 64 5.86 -12.50 7.80
CA GLN A 64 6.48 -12.80 6.50
C GLN A 64 5.44 -13.36 5.54
N ASN A 65 5.56 -13.02 4.25
CA ASN A 65 4.63 -13.41 3.19
C ASN A 65 4.28 -14.90 3.17
N HIS A 66 5.26 -15.78 3.34
CA HIS A 66 5.05 -17.23 3.36
C HIS A 66 4.20 -17.74 4.54
N LYS A 67 4.08 -16.98 5.64
CA LYS A 67 3.24 -17.35 6.78
C LYS A 67 1.77 -17.04 6.55
N ILE A 68 1.49 -16.05 5.71
CA ILE A 68 0.13 -15.54 5.47
C ILE A 68 -0.36 -15.82 4.05
N GLY A 69 0.43 -16.54 3.23
CA GLY A 69 0.05 -16.91 1.86
C GLY A 69 0.06 -15.76 0.85
N ALA A 70 0.72 -14.64 1.16
CA ALA A 70 0.69 -13.42 0.35
C ALA A 70 1.84 -13.38 -0.66
N TYR A 71 1.72 -14.03 -1.80
CA TYR A 71 2.83 -14.22 -2.74
C TYR A 71 2.86 -13.22 -3.90
N ASP A 72 1.70 -12.74 -4.34
CA ASP A 72 1.53 -11.89 -5.51
C ASP A 72 0.32 -10.94 -5.36
N ASN A 73 0.01 -10.17 -6.40
CA ASN A 73 -1.10 -9.21 -6.41
C ASN A 73 -2.48 -9.86 -6.64
N ALA A 74 -2.59 -11.18 -6.60
CA ALA A 74 -3.85 -11.91 -6.65
C ALA A 74 -3.98 -12.93 -5.52
N SER A 75 -3.05 -12.92 -4.57
CA SER A 75 -3.09 -13.77 -3.39
C SER A 75 -4.13 -13.24 -2.40
N GLU A 76 -5.08 -14.07 -1.99
CA GLU A 76 -6.06 -13.69 -0.97
C GLU A 76 -5.38 -13.44 0.39
N LEU A 77 -5.68 -12.31 1.03
CA LEU A 77 -5.42 -12.17 2.46
C LEU A 77 -6.59 -12.80 3.21
N SER A 78 -6.38 -13.91 3.91
CA SER A 78 -7.45 -14.50 4.72
C SER A 78 -7.91 -13.54 5.82
N SER A 79 -9.22 -13.39 5.98
CA SER A 79 -9.84 -12.59 7.06
C SER A 79 -9.50 -13.10 8.47
N THR A 80 -8.99 -14.33 8.59
CA THR A 80 -8.52 -14.89 9.86
C THR A 80 -7.13 -14.42 10.28
N VAL A 81 -6.39 -13.74 9.39
CA VAL A 81 -5.06 -13.22 9.69
C VAL A 81 -5.21 -11.89 10.46
N PRO A 82 -4.80 -11.81 11.73
CA PRO A 82 -4.88 -10.56 12.48
C PRO A 82 -3.90 -9.54 11.92
N THR A 83 -4.29 -8.27 12.02
CA THR A 83 -3.54 -7.12 11.51
C THR A 83 -3.35 -6.10 12.63
N PHE A 84 -2.50 -5.09 12.43
CA PHE A 84 -2.39 -4.00 13.41
C PHE A 84 -3.74 -3.30 13.64
N ALA A 85 -4.65 -3.26 12.65
CA ALA A 85 -5.98 -2.66 12.80
C ALA A 85 -6.83 -3.45 13.80
N HIS A 86 -6.84 -4.79 13.72
CA HIS A 86 -7.49 -5.65 14.71
C HIS A 86 -6.94 -5.44 16.12
N HIS A 87 -5.61 -5.33 16.25
CA HIS A 87 -4.97 -5.14 17.55
C HIS A 87 -5.28 -3.76 18.14
N LEU A 88 -5.24 -2.70 17.33
CA LEU A 88 -5.63 -1.35 17.75
C LEU A 88 -7.11 -1.31 18.16
N ARG A 89 -7.99 -1.88 17.36
CA ARG A 89 -9.42 -1.99 17.67
C ARG A 89 -9.66 -2.71 19.00
N SER A 90 -9.00 -3.85 19.20
CA SER A 90 -9.08 -4.60 20.47
C SER A 90 -8.55 -3.81 21.66
N ALA A 91 -7.67 -2.84 21.45
CA ALA A 91 -7.16 -1.92 22.47
C ALA A 91 -8.04 -0.67 22.65
N GLY A 92 -9.20 -0.59 22.00
CA GLY A 92 -10.16 0.50 22.15
C GLY A 92 -9.95 1.68 21.19
N TYR A 93 -9.13 1.53 20.15
CA TYR A 93 -9.03 2.53 19.09
C TYR A 93 -10.17 2.40 18.08
N GLN A 94 -10.66 3.53 17.60
CA GLN A 94 -11.38 3.58 16.33
C GLN A 94 -10.37 3.45 15.19
N THR A 95 -10.65 2.59 14.20
CA THR A 95 -9.75 2.35 13.06
C THR A 95 -10.43 2.65 11.73
N SER A 96 -9.91 3.63 11.00
CA SER A 96 -10.44 4.02 9.68
C SER A 96 -9.33 3.98 8.62
N LEU A 97 -9.67 3.54 7.41
CA LEU A 97 -8.81 3.55 6.23
C LEU A 97 -9.35 4.54 5.19
N VAL A 98 -8.47 5.39 4.66
CA VAL A 98 -8.72 6.26 3.51
C VAL A 98 -7.63 5.95 2.48
N GLY A 99 -8.03 5.51 1.28
CA GLY A 99 -7.11 5.19 0.20
C GLY A 99 -6.85 3.70 0.01
N LYS A 100 -5.72 3.41 -0.62
CA LYS A 100 -5.34 2.10 -1.15
C LYS A 100 -4.76 1.16 -0.09
N MET A 101 -5.19 -0.11 -0.13
CA MET A 101 -4.49 -1.21 0.56
C MET A 101 -4.32 -2.47 -0.30
N HIS A 102 -4.92 -2.52 -1.49
CA HIS A 102 -4.84 -3.61 -2.46
C HIS A 102 -5.23 -4.97 -1.85
N PHE A 103 -6.31 -5.00 -1.05
CA PHE A 103 -6.83 -6.25 -0.52
C PHE A 103 -7.44 -7.08 -1.63
N VAL A 104 -6.99 -8.32 -1.74
CA VAL A 104 -7.54 -9.33 -2.65
C VAL A 104 -8.38 -10.30 -1.83
N GLY A 105 -9.58 -10.58 -2.33
CA GLY A 105 -10.59 -11.36 -1.64
C GLY A 105 -11.78 -10.51 -1.17
N PRO A 106 -12.79 -11.17 -0.58
CA PRO A 106 -14.05 -10.52 -0.23
C PRO A 106 -13.95 -9.62 1.01
N ASP A 107 -12.98 -9.85 1.90
CA ASP A 107 -12.74 -8.96 3.04
C ASP A 107 -11.95 -7.73 2.58
N GLN A 108 -12.60 -6.57 2.61
CA GLN A 108 -12.00 -5.30 2.21
C GLN A 108 -11.69 -4.39 3.40
N LEU A 109 -11.76 -4.92 4.62
CA LEU A 109 -11.57 -4.18 5.87
C LEU A 109 -10.39 -4.70 6.68
N HIS A 110 -10.21 -6.02 6.78
CA HIS A 110 -9.08 -6.63 7.51
C HIS A 110 -8.76 -5.99 8.87
N GLY A 111 -9.80 -5.70 9.63
CA GLY A 111 -9.73 -5.15 10.99
C GLY A 111 -10.01 -3.66 11.11
N TYR A 112 -10.00 -2.90 10.01
CA TYR A 112 -10.53 -1.54 9.99
C TYR A 112 -12.04 -1.57 10.29
N GLU A 113 -12.51 -0.60 11.06
CA GLU A 113 -13.94 -0.42 11.34
C GLU A 113 -14.66 0.34 10.23
N GLU A 114 -13.92 1.21 9.55
CA GLU A 114 -14.43 2.02 8.45
C GLU A 114 -13.40 2.09 7.33
N ARG A 115 -13.88 2.05 6.09
CA ARG A 115 -13.09 2.30 4.91
C ARG A 115 -13.82 3.32 4.04
N LEU A 116 -13.24 4.51 3.91
CA LEU A 116 -13.93 5.67 3.35
C LEU A 116 -13.86 5.74 1.82
N THR A 117 -12.96 4.97 1.20
CA THR A 117 -12.78 4.92 -0.24
C THR A 117 -12.73 3.48 -0.72
N THR A 118 -13.09 3.25 -1.98
CA THR A 118 -12.79 1.98 -2.65
C THR A 118 -11.27 1.78 -2.78
N ASP A 119 -10.84 0.64 -3.33
CA ASP A 119 -9.47 0.49 -3.80
C ASP A 119 -9.36 0.89 -5.27
N ILE A 120 -8.22 1.46 -5.65
CA ILE A 120 -7.88 1.75 -7.05
C ILE A 120 -7.57 0.46 -7.83
N TYR A 121 -7.15 -0.61 -7.14
CA TYR A 121 -6.76 -1.87 -7.77
C TYR A 121 -7.76 -3.01 -7.54
N PRO A 122 -7.78 -4.01 -8.43
CA PRO A 122 -8.72 -5.13 -8.35
C PRO A 122 -8.61 -5.89 -7.02
N ALA A 123 -9.74 -6.42 -6.56
CA ALA A 123 -9.83 -7.30 -5.40
C ALA A 123 -9.99 -8.78 -5.78
N ASP A 124 -9.90 -9.12 -7.06
CA ASP A 124 -10.08 -10.47 -7.59
C ASP A 124 -8.76 -11.17 -7.88
N PHE A 125 -8.84 -12.40 -8.40
CA PHE A 125 -7.68 -13.24 -8.68
C PHE A 125 -7.08 -13.03 -10.08
N GLY A 126 -7.46 -11.95 -10.78
CA GLY A 126 -7.11 -11.72 -12.18
C GLY A 126 -5.61 -11.59 -12.44
N TRP A 127 -4.84 -11.08 -11.47
CA TRP A 127 -3.38 -10.87 -11.60
C TRP A 127 -2.55 -12.06 -11.08
N THR A 128 -3.11 -13.27 -11.12
CA THR A 128 -2.39 -14.49 -10.69
C THR A 128 -1.29 -14.85 -11.68
N PRO A 129 -0.01 -14.90 -11.26
CA PRO A 129 1.08 -15.36 -12.12
C PRO A 129 1.02 -16.86 -12.36
N ASN A 130 1.52 -17.33 -13.51
CA ASN A 130 1.57 -18.76 -13.83
C ASN A 130 3.02 -19.29 -13.80
N TRP A 131 3.38 -20.01 -12.73
CA TRP A 131 4.73 -20.56 -12.58
C TRP A 131 5.04 -21.71 -13.57
N LEU A 132 4.02 -22.29 -14.21
CA LEU A 132 4.19 -23.29 -15.26
C LEU A 132 4.54 -22.65 -16.62
N ASP A 133 4.43 -21.34 -16.74
CA ASP A 133 4.77 -20.56 -17.93
C ASP A 133 5.66 -19.36 -17.51
N PRO A 134 6.95 -19.62 -17.18
CA PRO A 134 7.82 -18.62 -16.56
C PRO A 134 8.16 -17.44 -17.48
N ASP A 135 8.05 -17.63 -18.79
CA ASP A 135 8.27 -16.59 -19.80
C ASP A 135 6.95 -15.92 -20.24
N GLY A 136 5.81 -16.46 -19.80
CA GLY A 136 4.48 -15.94 -20.09
C GLY A 136 4.27 -14.55 -19.50
N ARG A 137 3.73 -13.65 -20.31
CA ARG A 137 3.31 -12.30 -19.87
C ARG A 137 1.88 -12.03 -20.30
N PHE A 138 1.17 -11.35 -19.42
CA PHE A 138 -0.20 -10.91 -19.66
C PHE A 138 -0.18 -9.39 -19.87
N ASP A 139 -0.13 -8.96 -21.13
CA ASP A 139 0.04 -7.55 -21.50
C ASP A 139 -1.03 -6.62 -20.92
N TRP A 140 -2.22 -7.14 -20.60
CA TRP A 140 -3.32 -6.37 -20.06
C TRP A 140 -3.13 -5.92 -18.60
N TRP A 141 -2.17 -6.48 -17.84
CA TRP A 141 -1.87 -6.02 -16.47
C TRP A 141 -0.39 -5.94 -16.13
N PHE A 142 0.49 -6.66 -16.85
CA PHE A 142 1.91 -6.53 -16.62
C PHE A 142 2.37 -5.11 -16.95
N HIS A 143 3.12 -4.50 -16.03
CA HIS A 143 3.78 -3.24 -16.29
C HIS A 143 4.71 -3.36 -17.51
N ASN A 144 4.76 -2.34 -18.35
CA ASN A 144 5.60 -2.28 -19.53
C ASN A 144 6.34 -0.92 -19.58
N LEU A 145 7.15 -0.68 -20.62
CA LEU A 145 7.92 0.57 -20.71
C LEU A 145 7.08 1.79 -21.15
N ASP A 146 5.78 1.64 -21.40
CA ASP A 146 4.93 2.75 -21.83
C ASP A 146 4.87 3.85 -20.77
N SER A 147 4.89 3.48 -19.49
CA SER A 147 4.95 4.45 -18.37
C SER A 147 6.21 5.32 -18.38
N VAL A 148 7.28 4.87 -19.07
CA VAL A 148 8.52 5.65 -19.23
C VAL A 148 8.48 6.45 -20.52
N THR A 149 8.10 5.82 -21.64
CA THR A 149 8.12 6.47 -22.96
C THR A 149 7.03 7.53 -23.13
N HIS A 150 5.96 7.46 -22.34
CA HIS A 150 4.85 8.41 -22.33
C HIS A 150 4.75 9.21 -21.03
N ALA A 151 5.81 9.26 -20.22
CA ALA A 151 5.84 10.09 -19.02
C ALA A 151 5.69 11.58 -19.39
N GLY A 152 4.82 12.29 -18.67
CA GLY A 152 4.59 13.71 -18.91
C GLY A 152 3.29 14.21 -18.29
N VAL A 153 2.87 15.38 -18.73
CA VAL A 153 1.53 15.91 -18.40
C VAL A 153 0.50 15.06 -19.14
N ALA A 154 -0.49 14.58 -18.41
CA ALA A 154 -1.61 13.81 -18.94
C ALA A 154 -2.91 14.47 -18.51
N ASP A 155 -3.92 14.43 -19.39
CA ASP A 155 -5.27 14.95 -19.09
C ASP A 155 -6.00 14.04 -18.09
N ALA A 156 -5.72 12.73 -18.13
CA ALA A 156 -6.27 11.72 -17.23
C ALA A 156 -5.25 10.60 -17.00
N THR A 157 -5.31 9.99 -15.82
CA THR A 157 -4.56 8.78 -15.44
C THR A 157 -5.44 7.99 -14.49
N ASN A 158 -5.20 6.69 -14.31
CA ASN A 158 -5.95 5.88 -13.34
C ASN A 158 -5.94 6.49 -11.94
N GLN A 159 -4.84 7.15 -11.54
CA GLN A 159 -4.72 7.80 -10.23
C GLN A 159 -5.55 9.08 -10.16
N LEU A 160 -5.54 9.91 -11.20
CA LEU A 160 -6.37 11.12 -11.27
C LEU A 160 -7.87 10.75 -11.29
N ASP A 161 -8.24 9.76 -12.10
CA ASP A 161 -9.63 9.29 -12.19
C ASP A 161 -10.12 8.74 -10.84
N TYR A 162 -9.24 8.00 -10.13
CA TYR A 162 -9.53 7.52 -8.78
C TYR A 162 -9.69 8.68 -7.78
N ASP A 163 -8.79 9.67 -7.82
CA ASP A 163 -8.88 10.86 -6.95
C ASP A 163 -10.19 11.63 -7.18
N ASP A 164 -10.64 11.74 -8.43
CA ASP A 164 -11.94 12.33 -8.79
C ASP A 164 -13.12 11.48 -8.30
N GLU A 165 -13.02 10.14 -8.31
CA GLU A 165 -14.06 9.23 -7.83
C GLU A 165 -14.23 9.29 -6.30
N VAL A 166 -13.12 9.42 -5.56
CA VAL A 166 -13.12 9.32 -4.09
C VAL A 166 -13.04 10.66 -3.36
N GLY A 167 -12.99 11.77 -4.10
CA GLY A 167 -13.02 13.11 -3.55
C GLY A 167 -14.37 13.43 -2.88
N PHE A 168 -14.34 13.87 -1.63
CA PHE A 168 -15.50 14.32 -0.84
C PHE A 168 -15.32 15.73 -0.30
#